data_AF-A0A661FT75-F1
#
_entry.id   AF-A0A661FT75-F1
#
_cell.length_a   1.000
_cell.length_b   1.000
_cell.length_c   1.000
_cell.angle_alpha   90.00
_cell.angle_beta   90.00
_cell.angle_gamma   90.00
#
_symmetry.space_group_name_H-M   'P 1'
#
loop_
_entity.id
_entity.type
_entity.pdbx_description
1 polymer ?
#
loop_
_entity_poly.entity_id
_entity_poly.type
_entity_poly.pdbx_seq_one_letter_code
_entity_poly.pdbx_strand_id
1 'polypeptide(L)'
;MLLSRFPRVSLAHLPTPLELLPRLSKHLGGPKIYVKRDDCTGLGTGGNKTRKLEFLMADALQKNADVVITQGAVQSNHARQTAAAACKLGLACELIFEKRVT
;
A
#
# COMPACT_ATOMS: atom_id res chain seq x y z
N MET A 1 -13.20 -18.91 -0.81
CA MET A 1 -12.98 -17.84 0.19
C MET A 1 -13.75 -16.60 -0.25
N LEU A 2 -14.37 -15.84 0.67
CA LEU A 2 -15.28 -14.71 0.35
C LEU A 2 -14.66 -13.62 -0.56
N LEU A 3 -13.34 -13.41 -0.48
CA LEU A 3 -12.65 -12.34 -1.20
C LEU A 3 -12.18 -12.71 -2.62
N SER A 4 -12.19 -13.99 -3.00
CA SER A 4 -11.66 -14.42 -4.31
C SER A 4 -12.51 -13.97 -5.50
N ARG A 5 -13.74 -13.50 -5.26
CA ARG A 5 -14.64 -12.97 -6.30
C ARG A 5 -14.25 -11.57 -6.79
N PHE A 6 -13.38 -10.87 -6.06
CA PHE A 6 -12.96 -9.51 -6.43
C PHE A 6 -11.65 -9.57 -7.22
N PRO A 7 -11.53 -8.85 -8.35
CA PRO A 7 -10.33 -8.87 -9.17
C PRO A 7 -9.15 -8.26 -8.40
N ARG A 8 -7.96 -8.79 -8.66
CA ARG A 8 -6.73 -8.39 -7.98
C ARG A 8 -5.54 -8.54 -8.90
N VAL A 9 -4.66 -7.54 -8.92
CA VAL A 9 -3.33 -7.62 -9.53
C VAL A 9 -2.26 -7.85 -8.48
N SER A 10 -1.14 -8.47 -8.84
CA SER A 10 -0.02 -8.68 -7.91
C SER A 10 0.93 -7.49 -7.93
N LEU A 11 0.95 -6.73 -6.84
CA LEU A 11 1.81 -5.56 -6.64
C LEU A 11 2.66 -5.67 -5.37
N ALA A 12 2.14 -6.32 -4.32
CA ALA A 12 2.80 -6.42 -3.02
C ALA A 12 3.60 -7.73 -2.86
N HIS A 13 4.72 -7.66 -2.14
CA HIS A 13 5.42 -8.84 -1.65
C HIS A 13 4.67 -9.42 -0.45
N LEU A 14 3.93 -10.51 -0.67
CA LEU A 14 3.04 -11.11 0.33
C LEU A 14 3.29 -12.62 0.48
N PRO A 15 3.03 -13.19 1.68
CA PRO A 15 2.63 -12.51 2.92
C PRO A 15 3.80 -11.73 3.55
N THR A 16 3.52 -10.56 4.13
CA THR A 16 4.55 -9.82 4.89
C THR A 16 4.84 -10.50 6.24
N PRO A 17 6.05 -10.37 6.79
CA PRO A 17 6.41 -10.95 8.09
C PRO A 17 5.52 -10.50 9.26
N LEU A 18 5.40 -11.36 10.28
CA LEU A 18 4.90 -11.03 11.61
C LEU A 18 6.06 -11.21 12.59
N GLU A 19 6.54 -10.11 13.17
CA GLU A 19 7.76 -10.10 13.97
C GLU A 19 7.45 -9.84 15.45
N LEU A 20 8.00 -10.65 16.35
CA LEU A 20 7.98 -10.37 17.78
C LEU A 20 8.96 -9.23 18.08
N LEU A 21 8.57 -8.30 18.95
CA LEU A 21 9.44 -7.26 19.50
C LEU A 21 9.88 -7.63 20.92
N PRO A 22 10.88 -8.52 21.10
CA PRO A 22 11.22 -9.08 22.42
C PRO A 22 11.75 -8.01 23.37
N ARG A 23 12.54 -7.05 22.87
CA ARG A 23 13.10 -5.96 23.68
C ARG A 23 12.02 -5.00 24.19
N LEU A 24 11.07 -4.63 23.33
CA LEU A 24 9.96 -3.76 23.72
C LEU A 24 9.01 -4.46 24.71
N SER A 25 8.69 -5.73 24.43
CA SER A 25 7.87 -6.55 25.33
C SER A 25 8.51 -6.63 26.72
N LYS A 26 9.83 -6.87 26.80
CA LYS A 26 10.57 -6.88 28.07
C LYS A 26 10.56 -5.51 28.76
N HIS A 27 10.80 -4.43 28.00
CA HIS A 27 10.86 -3.08 28.55
C HIS A 27 9.55 -2.65 29.23
N LEU A 28 8.40 -3.09 28.70
CA LEU A 28 7.09 -2.76 29.24
C LEU A 28 6.61 -3.74 30.33
N GLY A 29 7.40 -4.76 30.68
CA GLY A 29 6.96 -5.82 31.61
C GLY A 29 5.91 -6.76 31.02
N GLY A 30 5.82 -6.83 29.69
CA GLY A 30 4.72 -7.45 28.95
C GLY A 30 3.72 -6.41 28.41
N PRO A 31 2.74 -6.81 27.57
CA PRO A 31 2.53 -8.14 26.96
C PRO A 31 3.56 -8.46 25.85
N LYS A 32 3.42 -9.63 25.18
CA LYS A 32 4.16 -9.93 23.94
C LYS A 32 3.65 -9.03 22.82
N ILE A 33 4.49 -8.15 22.30
CA ILE A 33 4.15 -7.22 21.22
C ILE A 33 4.68 -7.75 19.90
N TYR A 34 3.81 -7.81 18.90
CA TYR A 34 4.14 -8.20 17.54
C TYR A 34 3.88 -7.06 16.57
N VAL A 35 4.62 -7.02 15.47
CA VAL A 35 4.39 -6.10 14.35
C VAL A 35 4.17 -6.90 13.08
N LYS A 36 3.05 -6.64 12.41
CA LYS A 36 2.82 -7.09 11.03
C LYS A 36 3.51 -6.10 10.08
N ARG A 37 4.54 -6.55 9.38
CA ARG A 37 5.45 -5.70 8.58
C ARG A 37 4.87 -5.27 7.25
N ASP A 38 3.73 -4.58 7.27
CA ASP A 38 3.10 -4.04 6.05
C ASP A 38 3.91 -2.90 5.41
N ASP A 39 4.91 -2.37 6.10
CA ASP A 39 5.96 -1.54 5.52
C ASP A 39 6.79 -2.31 4.47
N CYS A 40 6.94 -3.63 4.59
CA CYS A 40 7.72 -4.46 3.67
C CYS A 40 6.95 -4.97 2.44
N THR A 41 5.89 -4.30 1.99
CA THR A 41 5.12 -4.71 0.79
C THR A 41 5.83 -4.41 -0.54
N GLY A 42 7.01 -3.77 -0.52
CA GLY A 42 7.93 -3.65 -1.66
C GLY A 42 7.63 -2.53 -2.66
N LEU A 43 6.38 -2.42 -3.15
CA LEU A 43 6.04 -1.45 -4.21
C LEU A 43 6.31 -0.01 -3.78
N GLY A 44 7.21 0.66 -4.49
CA GLY A 44 7.60 2.05 -4.26
C GLY A 44 7.81 2.29 -2.78
N THR A 45 8.81 1.66 -2.16
CA THR A 45 9.08 1.72 -0.71
C THR A 45 8.13 0.95 0.22
N GLY A 46 7.03 0.38 -0.28
CA GLY A 46 6.12 -0.45 0.53
C GLY A 46 5.28 0.35 1.53
N GLY A 47 4.42 -0.34 2.28
CA GLY A 47 3.36 0.24 3.11
C GLY A 47 1.98 -0.36 2.83
N ASN A 48 1.04 -0.04 3.70
CA ASN A 48 -0.30 -0.63 3.68
C ASN A 48 -1.15 -0.29 2.43
N LYS A 49 -0.89 0.82 1.71
CA LYS A 49 -1.74 1.17 0.54
C LYS A 49 -1.49 0.27 -0.65
N THR A 50 -0.31 -0.36 -0.78
CA THR A 50 -0.09 -1.36 -1.83
C THR A 50 -1.11 -2.49 -1.77
N ARG A 51 -1.47 -3.00 -0.58
CA ARG A 51 -2.52 -4.04 -0.44
C ARG A 51 -3.88 -3.60 -0.98
N LYS A 52 -4.24 -2.32 -0.78
CA LYS A 52 -5.50 -1.75 -1.26
C LYS A 52 -5.47 -1.58 -2.78
N LEU A 53 -4.34 -1.06 -3.28
CA LEU A 53 -4.13 -0.80 -4.70
C LEU A 53 -4.22 -2.07 -5.54
N GLU A 54 -3.85 -3.25 -5.02
CA GLU A 54 -4.01 -4.49 -5.78
C GLU A 54 -5.45 -4.76 -6.26
N PHE A 55 -6.46 -4.32 -5.51
CA PHE A 55 -7.86 -4.44 -5.94
C PHE A 55 -8.30 -3.26 -6.82
N LEU A 56 -7.96 -2.03 -6.41
CA LEU A 56 -8.37 -0.83 -7.13
C LEU A 56 -7.75 -0.73 -8.52
N MET A 57 -6.49 -1.13 -8.67
CA MET A 57 -5.82 -1.14 -9.97
C MET A 57 -6.36 -2.25 -10.86
N ALA A 58 -6.79 -3.39 -10.30
CA ALA A 58 -7.44 -4.43 -11.07
C ALA A 58 -8.80 -3.97 -11.63
N ASP A 59 -9.57 -3.24 -10.83
CA ASP A 59 -10.81 -2.59 -11.28
C ASP A 59 -10.54 -1.52 -12.36
N ALA A 60 -9.49 -0.70 -12.20
CA ALA A 60 -9.09 0.28 -13.21
C ALA A 60 -8.76 -0.38 -14.57
N LEU A 61 -8.01 -1.49 -14.55
CA LEU A 61 -7.71 -2.25 -15.76
C LEU A 61 -8.97 -2.86 -16.39
N GLN A 62 -9.89 -3.41 -15.59
CA GLN A 62 -11.17 -3.94 -16.11
C GLN A 62 -12.03 -2.86 -16.76
N LYS A 63 -11.96 -1.64 -16.26
CA LYS A 63 -12.66 -0.48 -16.83
C LYS A 63 -11.93 0.15 -18.02
N ASN A 64 -10.79 -0.40 -18.44
CA ASN A 64 -9.92 0.17 -19.46
C ASN A 64 -9.56 1.63 -19.18
N ALA A 65 -9.33 1.97 -17.90
CA ALA A 65 -8.82 3.29 -17.54
C ALA A 65 -7.42 3.48 -18.13
N ASP A 66 -7.11 4.70 -18.54
CA ASP A 66 -5.81 5.14 -19.05
C ASP A 66 -5.02 5.97 -18.02
N VAL A 67 -5.73 6.61 -17.08
CA VAL A 67 -5.17 7.43 -16.01
C VAL A 67 -5.71 7.05 -14.63
N VAL A 68 -4.84 7.06 -13.62
CA VAL A 68 -5.22 6.98 -12.20
C VAL A 68 -4.97 8.32 -11.53
N ILE A 69 -6.04 8.89 -10.97
CA ILE A 69 -6.00 10.19 -10.28
C ILE A 69 -6.17 9.97 -8.79
N THR A 70 -5.29 10.55 -7.97
CA THR A 70 -5.46 10.52 -6.51
C THR A 70 -4.94 11.78 -5.83
N GLN A 71 -5.29 11.94 -4.56
CA GLN A 71 -4.97 13.11 -3.75
C GLN A 71 -4.11 12.73 -2.55
N GLY A 72 -3.24 13.62 -2.09
CA GLY A 72 -2.53 13.47 -0.83
C GLY A 72 -1.87 14.75 -0.31
N ALA A 73 -1.33 14.68 0.91
CA ALA A 73 -0.38 15.70 1.37
C ALA A 73 0.96 15.58 0.61
N VAL A 74 1.81 16.61 0.68
CA VAL A 74 3.14 16.63 0.03
C VAL A 74 3.99 15.39 0.32
N GLN A 75 3.92 14.86 1.56
CA GLN A 75 4.64 13.64 1.99
C GLN A 75 3.77 12.37 1.94
N SER A 76 2.79 12.31 1.03
CA SER A 76 1.83 11.21 0.99
C SER A 76 2.45 9.90 0.50
N ASN A 77 2.56 8.93 1.42
CA ASN A 77 2.88 7.54 1.07
C ASN A 77 1.88 6.95 0.05
N HIS A 78 0.59 7.31 0.16
CA HIS A 78 -0.45 6.84 -0.76
C HIS A 78 -0.22 7.34 -2.20
N ALA A 79 0.12 8.62 -2.35
CA ALA A 79 0.39 9.22 -3.65
C ALA A 79 1.60 8.54 -4.33
N ARG A 80 2.69 8.39 -3.58
CA ARG A 80 3.89 7.67 -4.04
C ARG A 80 3.58 6.22 -4.44
N GLN A 81 2.82 5.48 -3.64
CA GLN A 81 2.45 4.08 -3.95
C GLN A 81 1.50 3.97 -5.15
N THR A 82 0.59 4.93 -5.32
CA THR A 82 -0.33 4.98 -6.47
C THR A 82 0.44 5.23 -7.76
N ALA A 83 1.36 6.20 -7.76
CA ALA A 83 2.22 6.46 -8.91
C ALA A 83 3.08 5.25 -9.28
N ALA A 84 3.66 4.57 -8.29
CA ALA A 84 4.43 3.35 -8.53
C ALA A 84 3.56 2.22 -9.12
N ALA A 85 2.32 2.08 -8.65
CA ALA A 85 1.38 1.08 -9.16
C ALA A 85 0.97 1.38 -10.61
N ALA A 86 0.60 2.62 -10.90
CA ALA A 86 0.21 3.07 -12.23
C ALA A 86 1.33 2.87 -13.24
N CYS A 87 2.55 3.32 -12.90
CA CYS A 87 3.74 3.12 -13.74
C CYS A 87 4.00 1.63 -14.04
N LYS A 88 3.92 0.75 -13.02
CA LYS A 88 4.11 -0.69 -13.19
C LYS A 88 3.06 -1.35 -14.11
N LEU A 89 1.87 -0.76 -14.20
CA LEU A 89 0.76 -1.29 -15.00
C LEU A 89 0.57 -0.57 -16.34
N GLY A 90 1.46 0.36 -16.69
CA GLY A 90 1.39 1.11 -17.95
C GLY A 90 0.28 2.17 -17.99
N LEU A 91 -0.17 2.66 -16.84
CA LEU A 91 -1.18 3.71 -16.72
C LEU A 91 -0.54 5.06 -16.44
N ALA A 92 -1.14 6.15 -16.94
CA ALA A 92 -0.81 7.50 -16.51
C ALA A 92 -1.22 7.71 -15.04
N CYS A 93 -0.58 8.67 -14.36
CA CYS A 93 -0.92 8.99 -12.98
C CYS A 93 -0.89 10.49 -12.73
N GLU A 94 -2.00 11.01 -12.22
CA GLU A 94 -2.13 12.41 -11.81
C GLU A 94 -2.29 12.49 -10.28
N LEU A 95 -1.49 13.37 -9.67
CA LEU A 95 -1.43 13.52 -8.22
C LEU A 95 -1.80 14.95 -7.82
N ILE A 96 -2.83 15.09 -6.99
CA ILE A 96 -3.25 16.38 -6.43
C ILE A 96 -2.68 16.51 -5.02
N PHE A 97 -1.73 17.44 -4.84
CA PHE A 97 -1.12 17.68 -3.54
C PHE A 97 -1.73 18.87 -2.81
N GLU A 98 -2.06 18.66 -1.53
CA GLU A 98 -2.50 19.73 -0.63
C GLU A 98 -1.43 20.02 0.43
N LYS A 99 -1.24 21.31 0.74
CA LYS A 99 -0.39 21.73 1.85
C LYS A 99 -1.16 21.57 3.17
N ARG A 100 -0.99 20.42 3.83
CA ARG A 100 -1.65 20.07 5.09
C ARG A 100 -0.78 20.22 6.34
N VAL A 101 0.48 20.62 6.14
CA VAL A 101 1.43 20.87 7.22
C VAL A 101 2.04 22.24 6.96
N THR A 102 1.89 23.12 7.94
CA THR A 102 2.54 24.45 8.00
C THR A 102 3.97 24.30 8.47
#